data_AF-A0A924D0S7-F1
#
_entry.id   AF-A0A924D0S7-F1
#
_cell.length_a   1.000
_cell.length_b   1.000
_cell.length_c   1.000
_cell.angle_alpha   90.00
_cell.angle_beta   90.00
_cell.angle_gamma   90.00
#
_symmetry.space_group_name_H-M   'P 1'
#
loop_
_entity.id
_entity.type
_entity.pdbx_description
1 polymer ?
#
loop_
_entity_poly.entity_id
_entity_poly.type
_entity_poly.pdbx_seq_one_letter_code
_entity_poly.pdbx_strand_id
1 'polypeptide(L)'
;MPLIRRLPDNLVNQIAAGEVVERPAAALKELVENALDAGARRIVIDLEAGGIEHLSVADDGCGMAADELRLAIERHATSKLPTGDLSAIATMGFRGEALPSIASVATLTLTSRIAAGEGWRLVVDNGRVVADGPAATPSGTRVAVDGLFSAVPARRKFLKSERSELAACLDVVRRLAMARADVGFEMRHMGRRLLSVAAGADDGPDALVARLSALLGPDFADNAVAVDLDREGYRLGGLAGIPTYNRGIADHQFLFVNNRPVRDRLLVGAVRGAYQDLLARDRHPVVALFLDVPRDLVDVNVHPAKTEVRFRDAALVRGMIVSGLRRALDAAGHRASTQVSAAALGAFSAGPAGGNGYLPAGPAPKGWGAAPAPTGWNTGGLAEPPRLFSDFPPAFAAPDSGLDSPAVQPAPAGGLHPLGAARGHIANT
;
A
#
# COMPACT_ATOMS: atom_id res chain seq x y z
N MET A 1 -46.45 11.60 -22.74
CA MET A 1 -45.16 10.90 -22.62
C MET A 1 -44.07 11.92 -22.40
N PRO A 2 -43.12 11.71 -21.47
CA PRO A 2 -41.96 12.60 -21.35
C PRO A 2 -41.12 12.54 -22.64
N LEU A 3 -40.76 13.70 -23.21
CA LEU A 3 -39.87 13.78 -24.37
C LEU A 3 -38.42 13.49 -23.97
N ILE A 4 -37.75 12.64 -24.76
CA ILE A 4 -36.32 12.37 -24.62
C ILE A 4 -35.54 13.63 -25.04
N ARG A 5 -34.55 14.04 -24.24
CA ARG A 5 -33.67 15.18 -24.53
C ARG A 5 -32.22 14.88 -24.19
N ARG A 6 -31.28 15.56 -24.85
CA ARG A 6 -29.87 15.55 -24.46
C ARG A 6 -29.68 16.25 -23.12
N LEU A 7 -28.80 15.71 -22.29
CA LEU A 7 -28.42 16.32 -21.01
C LEU A 7 -27.33 17.36 -21.27
N PRO A 8 -27.29 18.48 -20.52
CA PRO A 8 -26.15 19.39 -20.52
C PRO A 8 -24.88 18.68 -20.05
N ASP A 9 -23.73 19.06 -20.60
CA ASP A 9 -22.44 18.39 -20.32
C ASP A 9 -22.10 18.38 -18.82
N ASN A 10 -22.39 19.48 -18.10
CA ASN A 10 -22.18 19.56 -16.65
C ASN A 10 -22.97 18.48 -15.89
N LEU A 11 -24.20 18.19 -16.32
CA LEU A 11 -25.05 17.18 -15.69
C LEU A 11 -24.58 15.76 -16.04
N VAL A 12 -24.16 15.52 -17.29
CA VAL A 12 -23.50 14.26 -17.68
C VAL A 12 -22.26 14.04 -16.83
N ASN A 13 -21.48 15.10 -16.61
CA ASN A 13 -20.25 15.02 -15.85
C ASN A 13 -20.50 14.69 -14.38
N GLN A 14 -21.48 15.34 -13.77
CA GLN A 14 -21.91 15.05 -12.41
C GLN A 14 -22.47 13.63 -12.28
N ILE A 15 -23.24 13.13 -13.25
CA ILE A 15 -23.75 11.75 -13.24
C ILE A 15 -22.58 10.76 -13.24
N ALA A 16 -21.67 10.88 -14.21
CA ALA A 16 -20.48 10.02 -14.33
C ALA A 16 -19.58 10.10 -13.07
N ALA A 17 -19.42 11.28 -12.48
CA ALA A 17 -18.66 11.43 -11.25
C ALA A 17 -19.26 10.67 -10.07
N GLY A 18 -20.56 10.36 -10.07
CA GLY A 18 -21.18 9.54 -9.04
C GLY A 18 -20.88 8.05 -9.15
N GLU A 19 -20.53 7.59 -10.35
CA GLU A 19 -20.10 6.21 -10.59
C GLU A 19 -18.61 6.02 -10.27
N VAL A 20 -17.82 7.10 -10.34
CA VAL A 20 -16.36 7.09 -10.10
C VAL A 20 -16.00 7.50 -8.67
N VAL A 21 -16.71 8.49 -8.10
CA VAL A 21 -16.43 9.06 -6.77
C VAL A 21 -17.71 9.11 -5.96
N GLU A 22 -17.86 8.14 -5.05
CA GLU A 22 -19.03 8.06 -4.16
C GLU A 22 -18.80 8.74 -2.80
N ARG A 23 -17.54 8.85 -2.37
CA ARG A 23 -17.13 9.32 -1.03
C ARG A 23 -15.66 9.74 -0.98
N PRO A 24 -15.20 10.47 0.06
CA PRO A 24 -13.81 10.92 0.19
C PRO A 24 -12.77 9.80 0.03
N ALA A 25 -13.01 8.62 0.60
CA ALA A 25 -12.09 7.49 0.50
C ALA A 25 -11.88 6.98 -0.94
N ALA A 26 -12.90 7.11 -1.82
CA ALA A 26 -12.77 6.74 -3.23
C ALA A 26 -11.91 7.74 -3.99
N ALA A 27 -12.12 9.04 -3.78
CA ALA A 27 -11.25 10.08 -4.33
C ALA A 27 -9.81 9.91 -3.84
N LEU A 28 -9.62 9.70 -2.53
CA LEU A 28 -8.30 9.48 -1.93
C LEU A 28 -7.59 8.29 -2.57
N LYS A 29 -8.29 7.16 -2.74
CA LYS A 29 -7.73 5.97 -3.38
C LYS A 29 -7.18 6.29 -4.77
N GLU A 30 -7.97 6.94 -5.62
CA GLU A 30 -7.55 7.23 -7.00
C GLU A 30 -6.38 8.24 -7.05
N LEU A 31 -6.35 9.23 -6.15
CA LEU A 31 -5.23 10.17 -6.07
C LEU A 31 -3.93 9.50 -5.59
N VAL A 32 -4.01 8.62 -4.59
CA VAL A 32 -2.84 7.86 -4.12
C VAL A 32 -2.39 6.84 -5.17
N GLU A 33 -3.30 6.16 -5.87
CA GLU A 33 -2.98 5.29 -7.00
C GLU A 33 -2.27 6.06 -8.13
N ASN A 34 -2.69 7.30 -8.42
CA ASN A 34 -2.02 8.16 -9.39
C ASN A 34 -0.60 8.53 -8.96
N ALA A 35 -0.38 8.85 -7.68
CA ALA A 35 0.96 9.12 -7.15
C ALA A 35 1.87 7.88 -7.25
N LEU A 36 1.34 6.70 -6.94
CA LEU A 36 2.07 5.43 -7.08
C LEU A 36 2.43 5.11 -8.53
N ASP A 37 1.52 5.36 -9.47
CA ASP A 37 1.76 5.20 -10.91
C ASP A 37 2.79 6.23 -11.44
N ALA A 38 2.91 7.39 -10.80
CA ALA A 38 3.91 8.42 -11.11
C ALA A 38 5.31 8.11 -10.54
N GLY A 39 5.49 6.94 -9.91
CA GLY A 39 6.79 6.50 -9.36
C GLY A 39 7.17 7.16 -8.03
N ALA A 40 6.19 7.70 -7.29
CA ALA A 40 6.46 8.34 -6.01
C ALA A 40 7.11 7.38 -4.99
N ARG A 41 8.08 7.89 -4.23
CA ARG A 41 8.73 7.21 -3.09
C ARG A 41 8.22 7.75 -1.75
N ARG A 42 7.57 8.92 -1.74
CA ARG A 42 6.95 9.52 -0.56
C ARG A 42 5.60 10.13 -0.92
N ILE A 43 4.58 9.73 -0.17
CA ILE A 43 3.21 10.26 -0.30
C ILE A 43 2.76 10.84 1.04
N VAL A 44 2.32 12.10 1.02
CA VAL A 44 1.76 12.81 2.17
C VAL A 44 0.29 13.11 1.91
N ILE A 45 -0.55 12.79 2.89
CA ILE A 45 -1.99 12.93 2.83
C ILE A 45 -2.45 13.81 4.00
N ASP A 46 -3.16 14.88 3.72
CA ASP A 46 -3.76 15.77 4.71
C ASP A 46 -5.27 15.79 4.54
N LEU A 47 -6.01 15.53 5.62
CA LEU A 47 -7.47 15.50 5.64
C LEU A 47 -8.06 16.47 6.68
N GLU A 48 -9.23 17.02 6.34
CA GLU A 48 -10.11 17.74 7.27
C GLU A 48 -11.54 17.22 7.17
N ALA A 49 -12.24 17.13 8.31
CA ALA A 49 -13.61 16.62 8.41
C ALA A 49 -13.78 15.24 7.71
N GLY A 50 -12.81 14.34 7.89
CA GLY A 50 -12.81 13.04 7.22
C GLY A 50 -12.60 13.08 5.70
N GLY A 51 -12.09 14.18 5.15
CA GLY A 51 -11.89 14.39 3.72
C GLY A 51 -13.08 15.06 3.02
N ILE A 52 -14.09 15.51 3.78
CA ILE A 52 -15.29 16.16 3.23
C ILE A 52 -15.01 17.63 2.90
N GLU A 53 -14.40 18.36 3.84
CA GLU A 53 -14.06 19.78 3.66
C GLU A 53 -12.74 19.95 2.91
N HIS A 54 -11.72 19.15 3.25
CA HIS A 54 -10.43 19.18 2.57
C HIS A 54 -9.78 17.79 2.51
N LEU A 55 -9.22 17.47 1.35
CA LEU A 55 -8.38 16.31 1.11
C LEU A 55 -7.22 16.74 0.21
N SER A 56 -5.98 16.52 0.63
CA SER A 56 -4.83 16.67 -0.27
C SER A 56 -3.93 15.44 -0.28
N VAL A 57 -3.35 15.19 -1.44
CA VAL A 57 -2.32 14.17 -1.67
C VAL A 57 -1.14 14.87 -2.33
N ALA A 58 0.03 14.79 -1.71
CA ALA A 58 1.28 15.31 -2.24
C ALA A 58 2.30 14.17 -2.39
N ASP A 59 2.96 14.12 -3.54
CA ASP A 59 3.93 13.10 -3.90
C ASP A 59 5.22 13.71 -4.45
N ASP A 60 6.27 12.90 -4.49
CA ASP A 60 7.58 13.18 -5.10
C ASP A 60 7.79 12.43 -6.42
N GLY A 61 6.71 12.11 -7.13
CA GLY A 61 6.75 11.41 -8.42
C GLY A 61 7.31 12.27 -9.56
N CYS A 62 7.13 11.79 -10.80
CA CYS A 62 7.67 12.45 -11.99
C CYS A 62 7.13 13.86 -12.25
N GLY A 63 5.94 14.19 -11.72
CA GLY A 63 5.26 15.45 -11.98
C GLY A 63 4.63 15.52 -13.39
N MET A 64 4.04 16.67 -13.70
CA MET A 64 3.41 16.99 -15.00
C MET A 64 3.84 18.38 -15.44
N ALA A 65 4.03 18.55 -16.75
CA ALA A 65 4.20 19.87 -17.37
C ALA A 65 2.86 20.64 -17.46
N ALA A 66 2.91 21.92 -17.80
CA ALA A 66 1.73 22.80 -17.81
C ALA A 66 0.64 22.35 -18.80
N ASP A 67 1.04 21.86 -19.97
CA ASP A 67 0.16 21.27 -20.99
C ASP A 67 -0.43 19.93 -20.54
N GLU A 68 0.38 19.07 -19.91
CA GLU A 68 -0.10 17.80 -19.34
C GLU A 68 -1.08 18.00 -18.19
N LEU A 69 -0.90 19.04 -17.36
CA LEU A 69 -1.87 19.41 -16.32
C LEU A 69 -3.24 19.75 -16.90
N ARG A 70 -3.27 20.51 -18.01
CA ARG A 70 -4.52 20.84 -18.71
C ARG A 70 -5.14 19.59 -19.32
N LEU A 71 -4.33 18.73 -19.91
CA LEU A 71 -4.80 17.47 -20.48
C LEU A 71 -5.33 16.51 -19.40
N ALA A 72 -4.73 16.48 -18.21
CA ALA A 72 -5.12 15.60 -17.11
C ALA A 72 -6.51 15.89 -16.52
N ILE A 73 -7.07 17.08 -16.76
CA ILE A 73 -8.45 17.43 -16.37
C ILE A 73 -9.47 17.19 -17.50
N GLU A 74 -9.02 16.81 -18.70
CA GLU A 74 -9.88 16.39 -19.80
C GLU A 74 -10.31 14.93 -19.61
N ARG A 75 -11.52 14.60 -20.08
CA ARG A 75 -12.00 13.21 -20.06
C ARG A 75 -11.31 12.39 -21.13
N HIS A 76 -11.20 11.09 -20.88
CA HIS A 76 -10.59 10.13 -21.81
C HIS A 76 -9.12 10.41 -22.15
N ALA A 77 -8.42 11.20 -21.34
CA ALA A 77 -6.99 11.44 -21.48
C ALA A 77 -6.19 10.58 -20.48
N THR A 78 -5.30 9.72 -20.96
CA THR A 78 -4.42 8.92 -20.10
C THR A 78 -3.08 8.62 -20.75
N SER A 79 -2.01 8.62 -19.95
CA SER A 79 -0.67 8.16 -20.34
C SER A 79 -0.43 6.67 -20.10
N LYS A 80 -1.40 5.96 -19.50
CA LYS A 80 -1.19 4.62 -18.89
C LYS A 80 -1.56 3.43 -19.80
N LEU A 81 -2.01 3.70 -21.01
CA LEU A 81 -2.36 2.68 -22.02
C LEU A 81 -1.71 3.03 -23.38
N PRO A 82 -0.38 2.90 -23.53
CA PRO A 82 0.32 3.29 -24.76
C PRO A 82 -0.13 2.47 -25.98
N THR A 83 -0.57 1.22 -25.79
CA THR A 83 -1.05 0.32 -26.85
C THR A 83 -2.59 0.29 -26.97
N GLY A 84 -3.32 0.91 -26.04
CA GLY A 84 -4.78 0.82 -25.96
C GLY A 84 -5.33 -0.55 -25.52
N ASP A 85 -4.47 -1.51 -25.17
CA ASP A 85 -4.87 -2.86 -24.78
C ASP A 85 -5.26 -2.92 -23.29
N LEU A 86 -6.55 -3.17 -23.05
CA LEU A 86 -7.13 -3.31 -21.70
C LEU A 86 -6.77 -4.65 -21.02
N SER A 87 -6.21 -5.62 -21.75
CA SER A 87 -5.86 -6.93 -21.18
C SER A 87 -4.50 -6.94 -20.46
N ALA A 88 -3.66 -5.93 -20.67
CA ALA A 88 -2.31 -5.81 -20.11
C ALA A 88 -2.15 -4.62 -19.14
N ILE A 89 -3.12 -4.41 -18.24
CA ILE A 89 -3.10 -3.27 -17.29
C ILE A 89 -1.97 -3.46 -16.26
N ALA A 90 -0.87 -2.74 -16.43
CA ALA A 90 0.26 -2.73 -15.50
C ALA A 90 0.11 -1.71 -14.35
N THR A 91 -0.71 -0.68 -14.55
CA THR A 91 -0.89 0.47 -13.63
C THR A 91 -2.12 0.32 -12.73
N MET A 92 -2.15 1.08 -11.64
CA MET A 92 -3.26 1.06 -10.69
C MET A 92 -4.52 1.75 -11.25
N GLY A 93 -4.35 2.80 -12.06
CA GLY A 93 -5.41 3.47 -12.84
C GLY A 93 -5.16 3.42 -14.35
N PHE A 94 -6.22 3.42 -15.17
CA PHE A 94 -6.09 3.35 -16.64
C PHE A 94 -7.16 4.11 -17.43
N ARG A 95 -8.13 4.75 -16.75
CA ARG A 95 -9.35 5.27 -17.40
C ARG A 95 -9.29 6.74 -17.82
N GLY A 96 -8.36 7.53 -17.28
CA GLY A 96 -8.33 8.99 -17.52
C GLY A 96 -9.52 9.76 -16.94
N GLU A 97 -10.37 9.13 -16.12
CA GLU A 97 -11.63 9.75 -15.65
C GLU A 97 -11.57 10.28 -14.21
N ALA A 98 -10.55 9.94 -13.43
CA ALA A 98 -10.55 10.21 -11.99
C ALA A 98 -10.49 11.72 -11.66
N LEU A 99 -9.48 12.43 -12.18
CA LEU A 99 -9.31 13.86 -11.93
C LEU A 99 -10.48 14.69 -12.50
N PRO A 100 -10.94 14.49 -13.77
CA PRO A 100 -12.11 15.19 -14.29
C PRO A 100 -13.39 14.93 -13.47
N SER A 101 -13.59 13.68 -13.01
CA SER A 101 -14.74 13.32 -12.19
C SER A 101 -14.73 14.04 -10.85
N ILE A 102 -13.59 14.05 -10.15
CA ILE A 102 -13.44 14.78 -8.88
C ILE A 102 -13.66 16.29 -9.11
N ALA A 103 -13.03 16.85 -10.15
CA ALA A 103 -13.14 18.28 -10.49
C ALA A 103 -14.59 18.73 -10.76
N SER A 104 -15.45 17.84 -11.24
CA SER A 104 -16.85 18.17 -11.58
C SER A 104 -17.77 18.32 -10.35
N VAL A 105 -17.31 17.90 -9.16
CA VAL A 105 -18.12 17.87 -7.92
C VAL A 105 -17.41 18.50 -6.72
N ALA A 106 -16.27 19.16 -6.94
CA ALA A 106 -15.47 19.82 -5.92
C ALA A 106 -14.63 20.95 -6.54
N THR A 107 -13.97 21.72 -5.70
CA THR A 107 -12.87 22.59 -6.14
C THR A 107 -11.58 21.77 -6.09
N LEU A 108 -10.98 21.53 -7.26
CA LEU A 108 -9.77 20.75 -7.44
C LEU A 108 -8.60 21.70 -7.76
N THR A 109 -7.57 21.71 -6.91
CA THR A 109 -6.30 22.39 -7.18
C THR A 109 -5.22 21.35 -7.50
N LEU A 110 -4.70 21.37 -8.72
CA LEU A 110 -3.51 20.63 -9.11
C LEU A 110 -2.32 21.58 -9.10
N THR A 111 -1.24 21.18 -8.45
CA THR A 111 0.05 21.87 -8.50
C THR A 111 1.10 20.83 -8.80
N SER A 112 1.84 20.96 -9.90
CA SER A 112 2.84 19.95 -10.29
C SER A 112 4.05 20.60 -10.93
N ARG A 113 5.18 19.90 -10.86
CA ARG A 113 6.43 20.29 -11.50
C ARG A 113 7.25 19.05 -11.86
N ILE A 114 7.71 19.00 -13.11
CA ILE A 114 8.74 18.04 -13.54
C ILE A 114 10.12 18.47 -13.04
N ALA A 115 11.04 17.52 -12.85
CA ALA A 115 12.36 17.78 -12.26
C ALA A 115 13.11 18.97 -12.90
N ALA A 116 13.10 19.05 -14.23
CA ALA A 116 13.80 20.05 -15.04
C ALA A 116 12.91 21.17 -15.60
N GLY A 117 11.74 21.43 -15.00
CA GLY A 117 10.77 22.40 -15.50
C GLY A 117 10.26 23.38 -14.45
N GLU A 118 9.42 24.30 -14.90
CA GLU A 118 8.71 25.27 -14.06
C GLU A 118 7.50 24.62 -13.39
N GLY A 119 7.19 25.06 -12.18
CA GLY A 119 5.99 24.60 -11.48
C GLY A 119 4.75 25.30 -11.99
N TRP A 120 3.66 24.56 -12.05
CA TRP A 120 2.40 25.05 -12.59
C TRP A 120 1.24 24.70 -11.66
N ARG A 121 0.25 25.58 -11.61
CA ARG A 121 -0.98 25.40 -10.83
C ARG A 121 -2.20 25.60 -11.71
N LEU A 122 -3.11 24.65 -11.60
CA LEU A 122 -4.43 24.65 -12.23
C LEU A 122 -5.50 24.49 -11.15
N VAL A 123 -6.51 25.36 -11.17
CA VAL A 123 -7.65 25.31 -10.26
C VAL A 123 -8.92 25.14 -11.08
N VAL A 124 -9.68 24.09 -10.78
CA VAL A 124 -10.95 23.76 -11.42
C VAL A 124 -12.04 23.78 -10.35
N ASP A 125 -13.05 24.60 -10.55
CA ASP A 125 -14.22 24.71 -9.68
C ASP A 125 -15.42 24.10 -10.40
N ASN A 126 -15.88 22.94 -9.92
CA ASN A 126 -17.05 22.23 -10.45
C ASN A 126 -17.01 22.05 -11.98
N GLY A 127 -15.86 21.64 -12.49
CA GLY A 127 -15.58 21.37 -13.91
C GLY A 127 -15.17 22.60 -14.72
N ARG A 128 -15.16 23.80 -14.14
CA ARG A 128 -14.72 25.03 -14.81
C ARG A 128 -13.34 25.46 -14.34
N VAL A 129 -12.41 25.66 -15.27
CA VAL A 129 -11.09 26.23 -14.95
C VAL A 129 -11.27 27.67 -14.46
N VAL A 130 -10.74 27.98 -13.27
CA VAL A 130 -10.82 29.31 -12.64
C VAL A 130 -9.47 29.96 -12.41
N ALA A 131 -8.39 29.18 -12.38
CA ALA A 131 -7.01 29.70 -12.38
C ALA A 131 -6.09 28.72 -13.09
N ASP A 132 -5.15 29.25 -13.87
CA ASP A 132 -4.19 28.50 -14.68
C ASP A 132 -2.93 29.37 -14.80
N GLY A 133 -1.84 28.98 -14.12
CA GLY A 133 -0.65 29.82 -14.05
C GLY A 133 0.55 29.20 -13.33
N PRO A 134 1.72 29.87 -13.37
CA PRO A 134 2.94 29.39 -12.75
C PRO A 134 2.82 29.34 -11.21
N ALA A 135 3.51 28.40 -10.58
CA ALA A 135 3.52 28.22 -9.14
C ALA A 135 4.88 27.71 -8.62
N ALA A 136 5.30 28.20 -7.45
CA ALA A 136 6.47 27.69 -6.75
C ALA A 136 6.13 26.38 -6.02
N THR A 137 6.67 25.26 -6.48
CA THR A 137 6.46 23.92 -5.89
C THR A 137 7.70 23.04 -6.07
N PRO A 138 8.00 22.09 -5.17
CA PRO A 138 9.00 21.06 -5.44
C PRO A 138 8.59 20.16 -6.61
N SER A 139 9.52 19.31 -7.07
CA SER A 139 9.22 18.29 -8.08
C SER A 139 8.19 17.30 -7.52
N GLY A 140 7.34 16.77 -8.41
CA GLY A 140 6.22 15.91 -8.04
C GLY A 140 4.89 16.64 -8.14
N THR A 141 3.84 16.06 -7.57
CA THR A 141 2.48 16.57 -7.70
C THR A 141 1.81 16.75 -6.35
N ARG A 142 1.01 17.82 -6.23
CA ARG A 142 0.03 18.01 -5.16
C ARG A 142 -1.35 18.16 -5.79
N VAL A 143 -2.29 17.32 -5.36
CA VAL A 143 -3.71 17.44 -5.69
C VAL A 143 -4.47 17.75 -4.40
N ALA A 144 -5.18 18.87 -4.36
CA ALA A 144 -6.05 19.26 -3.26
C ALA A 144 -7.51 19.33 -3.75
N VAL A 145 -8.42 18.80 -2.93
CA VAL A 145 -9.85 18.70 -3.17
C VAL A 145 -10.56 19.41 -2.01
N ASP A 146 -11.22 20.52 -2.32
CA ASP A 146 -11.95 21.32 -1.35
C ASP A 146 -13.47 21.20 -1.57
N GLY A 147 -14.20 20.98 -0.48
CA GLY A 147 -15.66 20.92 -0.45
C GLY A 147 -16.25 19.84 -1.37
N LEU A 148 -15.93 18.57 -1.11
CA LEU A 148 -16.44 17.45 -1.90
C LEU A 148 -17.98 17.39 -1.87
N PHE A 149 -18.61 17.33 -3.04
CA PHE A 149 -20.06 17.39 -3.24
C PHE A 149 -20.73 18.69 -2.77
N SER A 150 -19.97 19.79 -2.59
CA SER A 150 -20.53 21.09 -2.22
C SER A 150 -21.59 21.59 -3.21
N ALA A 151 -21.38 21.40 -4.51
CA ALA A 151 -22.34 21.73 -5.55
C ALA A 151 -23.41 20.65 -5.82
N VAL A 152 -23.36 19.51 -5.11
CA VAL A 152 -24.31 18.39 -5.28
C VAL A 152 -24.90 18.00 -3.91
N PRO A 153 -25.83 18.82 -3.35
CA PRO A 153 -26.32 18.65 -1.97
C PRO A 153 -26.96 17.30 -1.69
N ALA A 154 -27.60 16.69 -2.69
CA ALA A 154 -28.18 15.36 -2.56
C ALA A 154 -27.11 14.32 -2.20
N ARG A 155 -25.97 14.31 -2.90
CA ARG A 155 -24.84 13.40 -2.61
C ARG A 155 -24.17 13.72 -1.28
N ARG A 156 -24.00 15.00 -0.97
CA ARG A 156 -23.43 15.42 0.32
C ARG A 156 -24.23 14.88 1.51
N LYS A 157 -25.55 14.75 1.39
CA LYS A 157 -26.42 14.13 2.42
C LYS A 157 -26.26 12.61 2.57
N PHE A 158 -25.72 11.91 1.56
CA PHE A 158 -25.44 10.47 1.63
C PHE A 158 -24.08 10.15 2.24
N LEU A 159 -23.21 11.15 2.44
CA LEU A 159 -21.97 10.97 3.18
C LEU A 159 -22.27 10.52 4.61
N LYS A 160 -21.45 9.61 5.13
CA LYS A 160 -21.57 9.20 6.53
C LYS A 160 -20.97 10.28 7.43
N SER A 161 -20.97 10.04 8.74
CA SER A 161 -20.31 10.94 9.69
C SER A 161 -18.82 11.10 9.37
N GLU A 162 -18.26 12.26 9.70
CA GLU A 162 -16.83 12.58 9.50
C GLU A 162 -15.90 11.47 10.05
N ARG A 163 -16.23 10.92 11.23
CA ARG A 163 -15.49 9.80 11.82
C ARG A 163 -15.52 8.55 10.94
N SER A 164 -16.66 8.25 10.32
CA SER A 164 -16.82 7.08 9.44
C SER A 164 -16.08 7.26 8.11
N GLU A 165 -16.08 8.49 7.57
CA GLU A 165 -15.32 8.81 6.36
C GLU A 165 -13.81 8.80 6.63
N LEU A 166 -13.36 9.38 7.75
CA LEU A 166 -11.97 9.32 8.19
C LEU A 166 -11.47 7.87 8.34
N ALA A 167 -12.27 7.01 8.95
CA ALA A 167 -11.94 5.59 9.11
C ALA A 167 -11.82 4.87 7.76
N ALA A 168 -12.67 5.20 6.79
CA ALA A 168 -12.59 4.64 5.44
C ALA A 168 -11.36 5.13 4.68
N CYS A 169 -11.03 6.42 4.79
CA CYS A 169 -9.79 6.99 4.22
C CYS A 169 -8.55 6.30 4.82
N LEU A 170 -8.51 6.13 6.15
CA LEU A 170 -7.39 5.47 6.83
C LEU A 170 -7.24 4.00 6.41
N ASP A 171 -8.34 3.25 6.24
CA ASP A 171 -8.31 1.87 5.76
C ASP A 171 -7.78 1.77 4.32
N VAL A 172 -8.17 2.68 3.43
CA VAL A 172 -7.64 2.77 2.06
C VAL A 172 -6.13 3.01 2.07
N VAL A 173 -5.67 4.02 2.82
CA VAL A 173 -4.24 4.36 2.88
C VAL A 173 -3.43 3.23 3.51
N ARG A 174 -3.96 2.60 4.56
CA ARG A 174 -3.33 1.43 5.19
C ARG A 174 -3.16 0.28 4.20
N ARG A 175 -4.19 -0.03 3.41
CA ARG A 175 -4.13 -1.06 2.36
C ARG A 175 -3.08 -0.75 1.30
N LEU A 176 -3.04 0.48 0.81
CA LEU A 176 -2.05 0.90 -0.20
C LEU A 176 -0.62 0.88 0.38
N ALA A 177 -0.45 1.28 1.64
CA ALA A 177 0.84 1.23 2.33
C ALA A 177 1.34 -0.20 2.59
N MET A 178 0.44 -1.18 2.73
CA MET A 178 0.81 -2.61 2.79
C MET A 178 1.23 -3.14 1.43
N ALA A 179 0.55 -2.72 0.37
CA ALA A 179 0.82 -3.14 -1.00
C ALA A 179 2.13 -2.58 -1.57
N ARG A 180 2.60 -1.44 -1.05
CA ARG A 180 3.78 -0.72 -1.53
C ARG A 180 4.74 -0.43 -0.38
N ALA A 181 5.44 -1.48 0.05
CA ALA A 181 6.46 -1.39 1.10
C ALA A 181 7.66 -0.53 0.69
N ASP A 182 7.84 -0.29 -0.60
CA ASP A 182 8.87 0.53 -1.22
C ASP A 182 8.55 2.05 -1.18
N VAL A 183 7.38 2.44 -0.66
CA VAL A 183 6.91 3.83 -0.61
C VAL A 183 6.63 4.26 0.83
N GLY A 184 7.05 5.47 1.19
CA GLY A 184 6.76 6.11 2.47
C GLY A 184 5.38 6.76 2.45
N PHE A 185 4.59 6.53 3.50
CA PHE A 185 3.26 7.14 3.64
C PHE A 185 3.17 7.94 4.93
N GLU A 186 2.63 9.15 4.83
CA GLU A 186 2.26 9.97 5.97
C GLU A 186 0.82 10.44 5.80
N MET A 187 -0.03 10.18 6.78
CA MET A 187 -1.42 10.64 6.80
C MET A 187 -1.70 11.47 8.04
N ARG A 188 -2.28 12.65 7.86
CA ARG A 188 -2.63 13.60 8.92
C ARG A 188 -4.11 13.96 8.84
N HIS A 189 -4.70 14.25 9.99
CA HIS A 189 -6.05 14.80 10.11
C HIS A 189 -6.03 15.98 11.06
N MET A 190 -6.42 17.16 10.57
CA MET A 190 -6.36 18.42 11.33
C MET A 190 -4.95 18.66 11.93
N GLY A 191 -3.90 18.46 11.12
CA GLY A 191 -2.50 18.58 11.53
C GLY A 191 -1.96 17.44 12.41
N ARG A 192 -2.81 16.57 12.96
CA ARG A 192 -2.38 15.43 13.78
C ARG A 192 -2.06 14.22 12.90
N ARG A 193 -0.86 13.67 13.06
CA ARG A 193 -0.42 12.45 12.37
C ARG A 193 -1.22 11.22 12.84
N LEU A 194 -1.81 10.51 11.89
CA LEU A 194 -2.59 9.28 12.11
C LEU A 194 -1.83 8.02 11.70
N LEU A 195 -1.04 8.10 10.62
CA LEU A 195 -0.24 7.01 10.08
C LEU A 195 1.07 7.58 9.55
N SER A 196 2.17 6.90 9.81
CA SER A 196 3.50 7.28 9.35
C SER A 196 4.35 6.04 9.22
N VAL A 197 4.77 5.74 8.01
CA VAL A 197 5.59 4.58 7.68
C VAL A 197 6.64 5.01 6.66
N ALA A 198 7.90 4.74 6.95
CA ALA A 198 9.01 5.05 6.04
C ALA A 198 9.00 4.07 4.87
N ALA A 199 9.55 4.49 3.72
CA ALA A 199 9.86 3.56 2.64
C ALA A 199 10.81 2.46 3.14
N GLY A 200 10.58 1.22 2.72
CA GLY A 200 11.50 0.12 3.01
C GLY A 200 12.84 0.40 2.35
N ALA A 201 13.93 0.08 3.06
CA ALA A 201 15.28 0.24 2.51
C ALA A 201 15.56 -0.77 1.40
N ASP A 202 14.92 -1.94 1.48
CA ASP A 202 15.07 -3.05 0.55
C ASP A 202 13.69 -3.65 0.22
N ASP A 203 13.56 -4.31 -0.93
CA ASP A 203 12.32 -4.97 -1.36
C ASP A 203 12.22 -6.43 -0.85
N GLY A 204 12.91 -6.72 0.25
CA GLY A 204 12.99 -8.05 0.84
C GLY A 204 11.76 -8.46 1.67
N PRO A 205 11.65 -9.76 2.00
CA PRO A 205 10.59 -10.27 2.90
C PRO A 205 10.58 -9.56 4.27
N ASP A 206 11.76 -9.23 4.79
CA ASP A 206 11.92 -8.52 6.06
C ASP A 206 11.30 -7.12 6.02
N ALA A 207 11.36 -6.45 4.87
CA ALA A 207 10.74 -5.14 4.69
C ALA A 207 9.20 -5.23 4.70
N LEU A 208 8.64 -6.31 4.12
CA LEU A 208 7.20 -6.58 4.21
C LEU A 208 6.77 -6.83 5.66
N VAL A 209 7.51 -7.66 6.41
CA VAL A 209 7.21 -7.93 7.82
C VAL A 209 7.28 -6.64 8.64
N ALA A 210 8.35 -5.85 8.50
CA ALA A 210 8.50 -4.57 9.17
C ALA A 210 7.36 -3.59 8.83
N ARG A 211 6.95 -3.55 7.55
CA ARG A 211 5.81 -2.75 7.08
C ARG A 211 4.51 -3.18 7.75
N LEU A 212 4.22 -4.49 7.77
CA LEU A 212 3.01 -5.03 8.36
C LEU A 212 2.97 -4.78 9.88
N SER A 213 4.08 -4.96 10.59
CA SER A 213 4.18 -4.65 12.02
C SER A 213 3.95 -3.16 12.31
N ALA A 214 4.50 -2.26 11.48
CA ALA A 214 4.28 -0.83 11.64
C ALA A 214 2.81 -0.42 11.43
N LEU A 215 2.05 -1.17 10.61
CA LEU A 215 0.67 -0.86 10.27
C LEU A 215 -0.38 -1.59 11.14
N LEU A 216 -0.07 -2.79 11.61
CA LEU A 216 -0.96 -3.65 12.39
C LEU A 216 -0.65 -3.64 13.89
N GLY A 217 0.53 -3.16 14.27
CA GLY A 217 1.01 -3.10 15.64
C GLY A 217 2.19 -4.06 15.87
N PRO A 218 3.05 -3.77 16.86
CA PRO A 218 4.25 -4.55 17.13
C PRO A 218 3.93 -6.02 17.45
N ASP A 219 2.85 -6.27 18.18
CA ASP A 219 2.42 -7.62 18.56
C ASP A 219 2.05 -8.51 17.37
N PHE A 220 1.77 -7.94 16.19
CA PHE A 220 1.35 -8.73 15.04
C PHE A 220 2.45 -9.66 14.55
N ALA A 221 3.70 -9.20 14.43
CA ALA A 221 4.80 -10.05 13.98
C ALA A 221 5.04 -11.24 14.92
N ASP A 222 5.01 -11.00 16.23
CA ASP A 222 5.23 -12.05 17.24
C ASP A 222 4.08 -13.06 17.28
N ASN A 223 2.89 -12.66 16.85
CA ASN A 223 1.69 -13.49 16.82
C ASN A 223 1.27 -13.89 15.40
N ALA A 224 2.18 -13.84 14.42
CA ALA A 224 1.90 -14.22 13.05
C ALA A 224 2.83 -15.33 12.56
N VAL A 225 2.31 -16.10 11.61
CA VAL A 225 3.05 -17.13 10.88
C VAL A 225 3.19 -16.71 9.43
N ALA A 226 4.37 -16.98 8.86
CA ALA A 226 4.61 -16.75 7.45
C ALA A 226 3.85 -17.79 6.60
N VAL A 227 3.22 -17.30 5.55
CA VAL A 227 2.61 -18.11 4.50
C VAL A 227 3.49 -17.96 3.27
N ASP A 228 3.96 -19.07 2.71
CA ASP A 228 4.64 -19.12 1.42
C ASP A 228 4.26 -20.43 0.72
N LEU A 229 3.57 -20.30 -0.40
CA LEU A 229 3.10 -21.43 -1.20
C LEU A 229 3.11 -21.06 -2.67
N ASP A 230 3.88 -21.81 -3.44
CA ASP A 230 3.91 -21.74 -4.91
C ASP A 230 3.19 -22.95 -5.49
N ARG A 231 2.32 -22.73 -6.49
CA ARG A 231 1.66 -23.80 -7.25
C ARG A 231 1.17 -23.29 -8.59
N GLU A 232 1.52 -24.01 -9.66
CA GLU A 232 0.95 -23.79 -11.00
C GLU A 232 1.12 -22.33 -11.50
N GLY A 233 2.21 -21.66 -11.11
CA GLY A 233 2.50 -20.26 -11.46
C GLY A 233 1.78 -19.21 -10.60
N TYR A 234 0.97 -19.65 -9.63
CA TYR A 234 0.41 -18.81 -8.58
C TYR A 234 1.34 -18.83 -7.36
N ARG A 235 1.48 -17.68 -6.70
CA ARG A 235 2.24 -17.58 -5.44
C ARG A 235 1.39 -16.93 -4.37
N LEU A 236 1.27 -17.58 -3.22
CA LEU A 236 0.63 -17.05 -2.02
C LEU A 236 1.70 -16.76 -0.97
N GLY A 237 1.87 -15.48 -0.65
CA GLY A 237 2.77 -14.97 0.38
C GLY A 237 2.03 -14.24 1.50
N GLY A 238 2.72 -13.97 2.61
CA GLY A 238 2.29 -12.99 3.61
C GLY A 238 2.32 -13.50 5.05
N LEU A 239 1.54 -12.86 5.92
CA LEU A 239 1.47 -13.15 7.35
C LEU A 239 0.05 -13.46 7.78
N ALA A 240 -0.09 -14.48 8.63
CA ALA A 240 -1.36 -14.93 9.18
C ALA A 240 -1.27 -15.03 10.69
N GLY A 241 -2.17 -14.36 11.42
CA GLY A 241 -2.20 -14.39 12.87
C GLY A 241 -2.53 -15.78 13.40
N ILE A 242 -1.87 -16.20 14.47
CA ILE A 242 -2.22 -17.43 15.19
C ILE A 242 -3.63 -17.31 15.79
N PRO A 243 -4.37 -18.42 16.03
CA PRO A 243 -5.76 -18.34 16.44
C PRO A 243 -6.00 -17.59 17.76
N THR A 244 -5.01 -17.59 18.66
CA THR A 244 -5.04 -16.82 19.92
C THR A 244 -4.95 -15.31 19.70
N TYR A 245 -4.45 -14.86 18.54
CA TYR A 245 -4.42 -13.47 18.12
C TYR A 245 -5.54 -13.18 17.12
N ASN A 246 -6.71 -12.86 17.68
CA ASN A 246 -7.94 -12.66 16.92
C ASN A 246 -8.64 -11.35 17.31
N ARG A 247 -9.61 -10.95 16.48
CA ARG A 247 -10.43 -9.74 16.68
C ARG A 247 -11.90 -10.08 16.71
N GLY A 248 -12.70 -9.24 17.36
CA GLY A 248 -14.16 -9.36 17.38
C GLY A 248 -14.86 -8.89 16.10
N ILE A 249 -14.12 -8.28 15.17
CA ILE A 249 -14.62 -7.84 13.87
C ILE A 249 -13.58 -8.18 12.78
N ALA A 250 -14.03 -8.35 11.53
CA ALA A 250 -13.18 -8.69 10.39
C ALA A 250 -12.49 -7.45 9.76
N ASP A 251 -12.01 -6.52 10.58
CA ASP A 251 -11.41 -5.25 10.11
C ASP A 251 -9.96 -5.41 9.66
N HIS A 252 -9.25 -6.43 10.13
CA HIS A 252 -7.84 -6.70 9.78
C HIS A 252 -7.64 -7.93 8.89
N GLN A 253 -8.46 -8.02 7.84
CA GLN A 253 -8.26 -8.98 6.75
C GLN A 253 -7.83 -8.22 5.50
N PHE A 254 -6.54 -8.28 5.23
CA PHE A 254 -5.89 -7.62 4.10
C PHE A 254 -5.52 -8.68 3.07
N LEU A 255 -6.04 -8.50 1.87
CA LEU A 255 -5.92 -9.44 0.76
C LEU A 255 -5.49 -8.63 -0.45
N PHE A 256 -4.44 -9.10 -1.11
CA PHE A 256 -3.85 -8.44 -2.26
C PHE A 256 -3.75 -9.42 -3.42
N VAL A 257 -4.03 -8.96 -4.62
CA VAL A 257 -3.83 -9.72 -5.86
C VAL A 257 -2.96 -8.88 -6.78
N ASN A 258 -1.76 -9.34 -7.11
CA ASN A 258 -0.77 -8.57 -7.88
C ASN A 258 -0.57 -7.15 -7.31
N ASN A 259 -0.33 -7.05 -6.00
CA ASN A 259 -0.22 -5.79 -5.24
C ASN A 259 -1.46 -4.88 -5.24
N ARG A 260 -2.60 -5.31 -5.77
CA ARG A 260 -3.88 -4.58 -5.68
C ARG A 260 -4.65 -5.01 -4.43
N PRO A 261 -5.04 -4.10 -3.53
CA PRO A 261 -5.92 -4.44 -2.42
C PRO A 261 -7.31 -4.86 -2.91
N VAL A 262 -7.79 -6.02 -2.45
CA VAL A 262 -9.10 -6.56 -2.82
C VAL A 262 -9.94 -6.91 -1.59
N ARG A 263 -11.26 -7.00 -1.81
CA ARG A 263 -12.27 -7.45 -0.84
C ARG A 263 -13.21 -8.48 -1.47
N ASP A 264 -12.63 -9.38 -2.24
CA ASP A 264 -13.39 -10.40 -2.96
C ASP A 264 -13.99 -11.45 -2.02
N ARG A 265 -15.26 -11.81 -2.26
CA ARG A 265 -16.01 -12.76 -1.42
C ARG A 265 -15.39 -14.16 -1.41
N LEU A 266 -14.78 -14.60 -2.51
CA LEU A 266 -14.10 -15.89 -2.60
C LEU A 266 -12.89 -15.92 -1.67
N LEU A 267 -12.06 -14.87 -1.71
CA LEU A 267 -10.84 -14.81 -0.91
C LEU A 267 -11.16 -14.70 0.58
N VAL A 268 -12.12 -13.85 0.95
CA VAL A 268 -12.61 -13.73 2.34
C VAL A 268 -13.21 -15.07 2.81
N GLY A 269 -13.97 -15.76 1.95
CA GLY A 269 -14.50 -17.08 2.23
C GLY A 269 -13.42 -18.14 2.42
N ALA A 270 -12.35 -18.09 1.64
CA ALA A 270 -11.21 -19.00 1.75
C ALA A 270 -10.46 -18.83 3.09
N VAL A 271 -10.19 -17.58 3.50
CA VAL A 271 -9.61 -17.29 4.82
C VAL A 271 -10.53 -17.81 5.93
N ARG A 272 -11.83 -17.57 5.84
CA ARG A 272 -12.79 -18.09 6.82
C ARG A 272 -12.75 -19.62 6.91
N GLY A 273 -12.71 -20.31 5.76
CA GLY A 273 -12.64 -21.77 5.72
C GLY A 273 -11.33 -22.34 6.30
N ALA A 274 -10.22 -21.62 6.17
CA ALA A 274 -8.94 -22.01 6.77
C ALA A 274 -8.96 -21.98 8.31
N TYR A 275 -9.70 -21.03 8.90
CA TYR A 275 -9.77 -20.82 10.36
C TYR A 275 -11.01 -21.40 11.03
N GLN A 276 -11.92 -22.01 10.28
CA GLN A 276 -13.26 -22.41 10.76
C GLN A 276 -13.22 -23.30 12.02
N ASP A 277 -12.23 -24.18 12.12
CA ASP A 277 -12.08 -25.11 13.25
C ASP A 277 -11.14 -24.60 14.36
N LEU A 278 -10.52 -23.43 14.14
CA LEU A 278 -9.47 -22.87 14.99
C LEU A 278 -9.96 -21.68 15.82
N LEU A 279 -11.02 -21.01 15.37
CA LEU A 279 -11.55 -19.79 15.99
C LEU A 279 -12.93 -20.03 16.58
N ALA A 280 -13.17 -19.41 17.74
CA ALA A 280 -14.51 -19.32 18.29
C ALA A 280 -15.46 -18.54 17.35
N ARG A 281 -16.76 -18.74 17.54
CA ARG A 281 -17.79 -17.99 16.83
C ARG A 281 -17.59 -16.47 17.02
N ASP A 282 -17.83 -15.71 15.95
CA ASP A 282 -17.68 -14.25 15.90
C ASP A 282 -16.26 -13.74 16.20
N ARG A 283 -15.25 -14.61 16.05
CA ARG A 283 -13.83 -14.23 16.03
C ARG A 283 -13.29 -14.25 14.61
N HIS A 284 -12.39 -13.31 14.35
CA HIS A 284 -11.79 -13.11 13.05
C HIS A 284 -10.27 -13.12 13.15
N PRO A 285 -9.58 -13.83 12.22
CA PRO A 285 -8.13 -13.80 12.16
C PRO A 285 -7.64 -12.45 11.64
N VAL A 286 -6.44 -12.07 12.08
CA VAL A 286 -5.68 -10.95 11.51
C VAL A 286 -4.79 -11.53 10.41
N VAL A 287 -4.97 -11.12 9.16
CA VAL A 287 -4.19 -11.64 8.03
C VAL A 287 -3.80 -10.53 7.06
N ALA A 288 -2.63 -10.68 6.46
CA ALA A 288 -2.16 -9.91 5.31
C ALA A 288 -1.58 -10.87 4.28
N LEU A 289 -2.37 -11.22 3.26
CA LEU A 289 -2.03 -12.22 2.25
C LEU A 289 -1.89 -11.58 0.87
N PHE A 290 -0.83 -11.96 0.16
CA PHE A 290 -0.46 -11.48 -1.15
C PHE A 290 -0.53 -12.66 -2.12
N LEU A 291 -1.37 -12.54 -3.14
CA LEU A 291 -1.54 -13.55 -4.17
C LEU A 291 -1.02 -12.99 -5.50
N ASP A 292 0.08 -13.53 -5.98
CA ASP A 292 0.58 -13.24 -7.32
C ASP A 292 0.00 -14.26 -8.31
N VAL A 293 -0.58 -13.72 -9.38
CA VAL A 293 -1.33 -14.47 -10.40
C VAL A 293 -0.90 -13.98 -11.78
N PRO A 294 -0.62 -14.88 -12.73
CA PRO A 294 -0.43 -14.50 -14.13
C PRO A 294 -1.60 -13.62 -14.62
N ARG A 295 -1.28 -12.49 -15.28
CA ARG A 295 -2.26 -11.44 -15.59
C ARG A 295 -3.39 -11.92 -16.50
N ASP A 296 -3.12 -12.91 -17.35
CA ASP A 296 -4.09 -13.55 -18.25
C ASP A 296 -5.08 -14.49 -17.53
N LEU A 297 -4.81 -14.82 -16.26
CA LEU A 297 -5.63 -15.71 -15.44
C LEU A 297 -6.50 -14.95 -14.42
N VAL A 298 -6.43 -13.62 -14.39
CA VAL A 298 -7.22 -12.77 -13.49
C VAL A 298 -7.78 -11.54 -14.22
N ASP A 299 -9.09 -11.37 -14.16
CA ASP A 299 -9.76 -10.15 -14.59
C ASP A 299 -9.97 -9.21 -13.41
N VAL A 300 -9.32 -8.04 -13.46
CA VAL A 300 -9.42 -6.98 -12.45
C VAL A 300 -10.47 -5.92 -12.78
N ASN A 301 -11.07 -5.98 -13.97
CA ASN A 301 -12.01 -4.98 -14.47
C ASN A 301 -13.48 -5.34 -14.19
N VAL A 302 -13.76 -5.93 -13.03
CA VAL A 302 -15.08 -6.47 -12.69
C VAL A 302 -15.96 -5.45 -11.96
N HIS A 303 -15.36 -4.58 -11.13
CA HIS A 303 -16.09 -3.63 -10.29
C HIS A 303 -15.54 -2.19 -10.46
N PRO A 304 -16.37 -1.13 -10.47
CA PRO A 304 -15.93 0.27 -10.62
C PRO A 304 -14.84 0.68 -9.62
N ALA A 305 -14.99 0.28 -8.34
CA ALA A 305 -14.02 0.54 -7.27
C ALA A 305 -12.75 -0.35 -7.32
N LYS A 306 -12.66 -1.29 -8.27
CA LYS A 306 -11.54 -2.24 -8.46
C LYS A 306 -11.26 -3.11 -7.22
N THR A 307 -12.28 -3.39 -6.40
CA THR A 307 -12.17 -4.16 -5.16
C THR A 307 -12.43 -5.65 -5.33
N GLU A 308 -13.01 -6.05 -6.45
CA GLU A 308 -13.36 -7.44 -6.79
C GLU A 308 -12.55 -7.89 -8.01
N VAL A 309 -12.27 -9.19 -8.07
CA VAL A 309 -11.49 -9.80 -9.15
C VAL A 309 -12.14 -11.12 -9.56
N ARG A 310 -11.99 -11.49 -10.82
CA ARG A 310 -12.48 -12.77 -11.33
C ARG A 310 -11.31 -13.62 -11.79
N PHE A 311 -11.11 -14.75 -11.12
CA PHE A 311 -10.08 -15.72 -11.48
C PHE A 311 -10.61 -16.69 -12.53
N ARG A 312 -9.74 -17.08 -13.47
CA ARG A 312 -10.03 -18.17 -14.41
C ARG A 312 -10.22 -19.50 -13.69
N ASP A 313 -9.37 -19.80 -12.71
CA ASP A 313 -9.52 -20.94 -11.80
C ASP A 313 -9.75 -20.49 -10.34
N ALA A 314 -11.01 -20.26 -10.02
CA ALA A 314 -11.47 -19.91 -8.69
C ALA A 314 -11.25 -21.05 -7.65
N ALA A 315 -11.21 -22.31 -8.08
CA ALA A 315 -11.06 -23.45 -7.18
C ALA A 315 -9.62 -23.61 -6.72
N LEU A 316 -8.66 -23.47 -7.64
CA LEU A 316 -7.23 -23.46 -7.36
C LEU A 316 -6.87 -22.37 -6.34
N VAL A 317 -7.31 -21.13 -6.58
CA VAL A 317 -7.03 -19.99 -5.68
C VAL A 317 -7.57 -20.24 -4.26
N ARG A 318 -8.82 -20.71 -4.16
CA ARG A 318 -9.42 -21.06 -2.86
C ARG A 318 -8.63 -22.16 -2.16
N GLY A 319 -8.29 -23.22 -2.89
CA GLY A 319 -7.52 -24.35 -2.39
C GLY A 319 -6.16 -23.91 -1.87
N MET A 320 -5.45 -23.08 -2.63
CA MET A 320 -4.15 -22.52 -2.27
C MET A 320 -4.20 -21.72 -0.96
N ILE A 321 -5.18 -20.82 -0.80
CA ILE A 321 -5.34 -20.03 0.44
C ILE A 321 -5.61 -20.94 1.63
N VAL A 322 -6.55 -21.89 1.49
CA VAL A 322 -6.91 -22.80 2.59
C VAL A 322 -5.73 -23.69 2.97
N SER A 323 -5.06 -24.32 1.99
CA SER A 323 -3.93 -25.20 2.26
C SER A 323 -2.71 -24.45 2.78
N GLY A 324 -2.42 -23.27 2.23
CA GLY A 324 -1.28 -22.45 2.66
C GLY A 324 -1.42 -21.98 4.10
N LEU A 325 -2.61 -21.49 4.47
CA LEU A 325 -2.90 -21.08 5.84
C LEU A 325 -2.86 -22.27 6.81
N ARG A 326 -3.52 -23.40 6.49
CA ARG A 326 -3.50 -24.58 7.37
C ARG A 326 -2.09 -25.09 7.59
N ARG A 327 -1.29 -25.24 6.53
CA ARG A 327 0.12 -25.66 6.63
C ARG A 327 0.94 -24.74 7.53
N ALA A 328 0.79 -23.41 7.39
CA ALA A 328 1.54 -22.44 8.20
C ALA A 328 1.13 -22.49 9.68
N LEU A 329 -0.17 -22.58 9.96
CA LEU A 329 -0.72 -22.65 11.32
C LEU A 329 -0.34 -23.96 12.02
N ASP A 330 -0.44 -25.10 11.32
CA ASP A 330 -0.07 -26.41 11.86
C ASP A 330 1.42 -26.46 12.19
N ALA A 331 2.28 -25.94 11.30
CA ALA A 331 3.72 -25.89 11.55
C ALA A 331 4.08 -25.04 12.79
N ALA A 332 3.34 -23.96 13.05
CA ALA A 332 3.53 -23.15 14.25
C ALA A 332 3.00 -23.84 15.52
N GLY A 333 1.85 -24.52 15.45
CA GLY A 333 1.31 -25.32 16.55
C GLY A 333 2.27 -26.43 17.01
N HIS A 334 2.88 -27.13 16.06
CA HIS A 334 3.90 -28.15 16.37
C HIS A 334 5.16 -27.54 17.00
N ARG A 335 5.66 -26.41 16.48
CA ARG A 335 6.81 -25.70 17.08
C ARG A 335 6.54 -25.28 18.52
N ALA A 336 5.39 -24.66 18.79
CA ALA A 336 5.00 -24.25 20.13
C ALA A 336 4.90 -25.45 21.09
N SER A 337 4.32 -26.57 20.65
CA SER A 337 4.27 -27.80 21.44
C SER A 337 5.67 -28.33 21.78
N THR A 338 6.57 -28.41 20.80
CA THR A 338 7.93 -28.92 21.04
C THR A 338 8.76 -28.02 21.95
N GLN A 339 8.62 -26.69 21.85
CA GLN A 339 9.33 -25.74 22.71
C GLN A 339 8.80 -25.78 24.15
N VAL A 340 7.49 -25.88 24.34
CA VAL A 340 6.89 -26.03 25.68
C VAL A 340 7.28 -27.38 26.29
N SER A 341 7.30 -28.46 25.51
CA SER A 341 7.79 -29.75 25.97
C SER A 341 9.27 -29.69 26.37
N ALA A 342 10.14 -29.06 25.58
CA ALA A 342 11.55 -28.89 25.89
C ALA A 342 11.80 -27.98 27.10
N ALA A 343 11.06 -26.87 27.24
CA ALA A 343 11.14 -25.98 28.38
C ALA A 343 10.60 -26.64 29.67
N ALA A 344 9.53 -27.42 29.58
CA ALA A 344 9.01 -28.21 30.69
C ALA A 344 10.00 -29.33 31.08
N LEU A 345 10.56 -30.06 30.13
CA LEU A 345 11.61 -31.07 30.37
C LEU A 345 12.88 -30.45 30.99
N GLY A 346 13.27 -29.25 30.55
CA GLY A 346 14.37 -28.48 31.14
C GLY A 346 14.10 -28.04 32.58
N ALA A 347 12.86 -27.60 32.87
CA ALA A 347 12.43 -27.24 34.22
C ALA A 347 12.35 -28.46 35.16
N PHE A 348 12.05 -29.66 34.64
CA PHE A 348 12.07 -30.92 35.39
C PHE A 348 13.48 -31.52 35.53
N SER A 349 14.44 -31.16 34.65
CA SER A 349 15.83 -31.63 34.73
C SER A 349 16.71 -30.79 35.66
N ALA A 350 16.22 -29.64 36.17
CA ALA A 350 16.86 -28.89 37.23
C ALA A 350 16.59 -29.54 38.60
N GLY A 351 17.22 -30.69 38.85
CA GLY A 351 17.23 -31.34 40.16
C GLY A 351 18.04 -30.51 41.18
N PRO A 352 17.65 -30.52 42.48
CA PRO A 352 18.24 -29.65 43.49
C PRO A 352 19.64 -30.15 43.87
N ALA A 353 20.68 -29.36 43.57
CA ALA A 353 21.98 -29.54 44.20
C ALA A 353 21.93 -28.97 45.63
N GLY A 354 22.22 -29.82 46.62
CA GLY A 354 22.21 -29.51 48.06
C GLY A 354 23.14 -28.36 48.46
N GLY A 355 23.15 -27.85 49.69
CA GLY A 355 22.72 -28.40 50.97
C GLY A 355 23.63 -27.78 52.04
N ASN A 356 23.01 -27.18 53.06
CA ASN A 356 23.52 -26.78 54.39
C ASN A 356 24.63 -25.71 54.56
N GLY A 357 24.30 -24.74 55.42
CA GLY A 357 25.29 -23.94 56.16
C GLY A 357 24.69 -22.74 56.91
N TYR A 358 23.84 -22.97 57.91
CA TYR A 358 23.39 -21.93 58.85
C TYR A 358 24.43 -21.75 59.96
N LEU A 359 24.94 -20.53 60.17
CA LEU A 359 25.68 -20.12 61.38
C LEU A 359 25.27 -18.69 61.79
N PRO A 360 25.14 -18.38 63.10
CA PRO A 360 24.63 -17.09 63.57
C PRO A 360 25.72 -16.07 63.98
N ALA A 361 25.39 -14.79 63.76
CA ALA A 361 25.71 -13.52 64.47
C ALA A 361 27.14 -13.13 64.94
N GLY A 362 27.53 -11.85 64.65
CA GLY A 362 28.50 -11.05 65.42
C GLY A 362 29.00 -9.75 64.73
N PRO A 363 29.21 -8.61 65.43
CA PRO A 363 29.25 -7.25 64.83
C PRO A 363 30.66 -6.69 64.46
N ALA A 364 30.65 -5.56 63.74
CA ALA A 364 31.73 -4.82 63.02
C ALA A 364 32.98 -4.39 63.82
N PRO A 365 34.07 -3.87 63.16
CA PRO A 365 34.15 -2.42 62.94
C PRO A 365 34.86 -1.93 61.64
N LYS A 366 34.80 -0.60 61.47
CA LYS A 366 35.22 0.28 60.36
C LYS A 366 36.73 0.29 60.07
N GLY A 367 37.11 0.56 58.81
CA GLY A 367 38.45 1.04 58.46
C GLY A 367 38.62 1.34 56.96
N TRP A 368 39.06 2.55 56.63
CA TRP A 368 39.28 3.09 55.29
C TRP A 368 40.40 2.41 54.51
N GLY A 369 40.29 2.38 53.17
CA GLY A 369 41.46 2.34 52.30
C GLY A 369 41.28 1.59 50.97
N ALA A 370 41.62 2.30 49.89
CA ALA A 370 41.97 1.80 48.55
C ALA A 370 40.84 1.24 47.65
N ALA A 371 40.50 2.03 46.62
CA ALA A 371 39.93 1.51 45.39
C ALA A 371 41.05 1.20 44.39
N PRO A 372 41.24 -0.06 43.98
CA PRO A 372 41.75 -0.39 42.66
C PRO A 372 40.58 -0.75 41.73
N ALA A 373 40.70 -0.33 40.47
CA ALA A 373 39.75 -0.62 39.41
C ALA A 373 39.61 -2.13 39.15
N PRO A 374 38.44 -2.62 38.67
CA PRO A 374 38.36 -3.85 37.93
C PRO A 374 38.18 -3.56 36.43
N THR A 375 39.28 -3.78 35.71
CA THR A 375 39.30 -4.32 34.35
C THR A 375 38.43 -5.58 34.24
N GLY A 376 37.73 -5.72 33.11
CA GLY A 376 37.42 -7.01 32.50
C GLY A 376 36.04 -7.60 32.85
N TRP A 377 35.01 -7.15 32.13
CA TRP A 377 33.81 -7.98 31.94
C TRP A 377 34.14 -9.01 30.86
N ASN A 378 34.39 -10.24 31.29
CA ASN A 378 34.48 -11.39 30.41
C ASN A 378 33.08 -11.73 29.89
N THR A 379 32.99 -11.83 28.58
CA THR A 379 31.86 -12.23 27.76
C THR A 379 31.35 -13.62 28.14
N GLY A 380 30.06 -13.70 28.49
CA GLY A 380 29.35 -14.96 28.70
C GLY A 380 27.93 -14.89 28.14
N GLY A 381 27.80 -15.23 26.85
CA GLY A 381 26.59 -15.80 26.25
C GLY A 381 25.26 -15.07 26.43
N LEU A 382 25.10 -13.90 25.80
CA LEU A 382 23.77 -13.53 25.32
C LEU A 382 23.46 -14.47 24.16
N ALA A 383 22.58 -15.44 24.41
CA ALA A 383 22.00 -16.28 23.37
C ALA A 383 21.45 -15.36 22.27
N GLU A 384 21.96 -15.50 21.04
CA GLU A 384 21.34 -14.92 19.87
C GLU A 384 19.85 -15.31 19.87
N PRO A 385 18.91 -14.37 19.67
CA PRO A 385 17.54 -14.76 19.37
C PRO A 385 17.57 -15.64 18.12
N PRO A 386 16.83 -16.77 18.09
CA PRO A 386 16.89 -17.69 16.97
C PRO A 386 16.46 -16.95 15.70
N ARG A 387 17.36 -16.95 14.70
CA ARG A 387 17.09 -16.42 13.36
C ARG A 387 15.94 -17.21 12.75
N LEU A 388 14.74 -16.63 12.80
CA LEU A 388 13.49 -17.22 12.31
C LEU A 388 13.36 -17.27 10.77
N PHE A 389 14.34 -16.73 10.03
CA PHE A 389 14.11 -16.23 8.67
C PHE A 389 15.28 -16.45 7.68
N SER A 390 15.91 -17.63 7.62
CA SER A 390 17.07 -17.85 6.73
C SER A 390 16.78 -18.30 5.29
N ASP A 391 15.55 -18.66 4.93
CA ASP A 391 15.28 -19.27 3.61
C ASP A 391 14.14 -18.58 2.84
N PHE A 392 14.32 -17.31 2.49
CA PHE A 392 13.48 -16.64 1.49
C PHE A 392 14.29 -16.33 0.22
N PRO A 393 13.86 -16.78 -0.97
CA PRO A 393 14.33 -16.21 -2.23
C PRO A 393 13.67 -14.83 -2.49
N PRO A 394 14.37 -13.89 -3.16
CA PRO A 394 13.92 -12.52 -3.35
C PRO A 394 12.82 -12.47 -4.42
N ALA A 395 11.56 -12.22 -4.05
CA ALA A 395 10.50 -12.20 -5.06
C ALA A 395 9.23 -11.40 -4.71
N PHE A 396 9.17 -10.71 -3.56
CA PHE A 396 8.12 -9.70 -3.33
C PHE A 396 8.58 -8.30 -3.77
N ALA A 397 9.52 -8.26 -4.73
CA ALA A 397 9.98 -7.03 -5.34
C ALA A 397 8.90 -6.42 -6.22
N ALA A 398 8.88 -5.09 -6.28
CA ALA A 398 8.09 -4.36 -7.25
C ALA A 398 8.36 -4.91 -8.66
N PRO A 399 7.36 -4.96 -9.56
CA PRO A 399 7.61 -5.35 -10.94
C PRO A 399 8.68 -4.42 -11.51
N ASP A 400 9.70 -5.01 -12.13
CA ASP A 400 10.71 -4.29 -12.90
C ASP A 400 9.95 -3.41 -13.90
N SER A 401 10.03 -2.10 -13.71
CA SER A 401 9.55 -1.14 -14.69
C SER A 401 10.49 -1.26 -15.88
N GLY A 402 10.17 -2.17 -16.80
CA GLY A 402 10.91 -2.46 -18.02
C GLY A 402 10.93 -1.29 -18.99
N LEU A 403 11.51 -0.17 -18.55
CA LEU A 403 12.10 0.83 -19.40
C LEU A 403 13.49 0.29 -19.72
N ASP A 404 13.55 -0.54 -20.75
CA ASP A 404 14.79 -0.72 -21.52
C ASP A 404 15.26 0.68 -21.88
N SER A 405 16.24 1.18 -21.12
CA SER A 405 17.00 2.34 -21.53
C SER A 405 17.76 1.91 -22.78
N PRO A 406 17.47 2.46 -23.97
CA PRO A 406 18.33 2.17 -25.11
C PRO A 406 19.72 2.64 -24.72
N ALA A 407 20.68 1.71 -24.76
CA ALA A 407 22.08 2.01 -24.51
C ALA A 407 22.46 3.23 -25.35
N VAL A 408 22.77 4.34 -24.68
CA VAL A 408 23.28 5.55 -25.30
C VAL A 408 24.60 5.18 -25.96
N GLN A 409 24.58 5.00 -27.28
CA GLN A 409 25.81 4.98 -28.05
C GLN A 409 26.49 6.34 -27.88
N PRO A 410 27.78 6.41 -27.55
CA PRO A 410 28.48 7.68 -27.45
C PRO A 410 28.43 8.39 -28.81
N ALA A 411 27.98 9.64 -28.79
CA ALA A 411 27.93 10.48 -29.99
C ALA A 411 29.32 10.59 -30.63
N PRO A 412 29.45 10.46 -31.96
CA PRO A 412 30.71 10.72 -32.64
C PRO A 412 31.07 12.20 -32.47
N ALA A 413 32.34 12.45 -32.16
CA ALA A 413 32.89 13.78 -31.96
C ALA A 413 32.57 14.71 -33.13
N GLY A 414 32.15 15.93 -32.79
CA GLY A 414 31.60 16.91 -33.72
C GLY A 414 32.56 17.36 -34.83
N GLY A 415 32.02 17.42 -36.04
CA GLY A 415 32.52 18.26 -37.13
C GLY A 415 31.58 19.45 -37.32
N LEU A 416 32.12 20.66 -37.27
CA LEU A 416 31.46 21.93 -37.53
C LEU A 416 30.84 21.97 -38.94
N HIS A 417 29.53 22.18 -39.05
CA HIS A 417 28.88 22.58 -40.31
C HIS A 417 27.88 23.73 -40.04
N PRO A 418 28.29 25.01 -40.20
CA PRO A 418 27.47 26.16 -39.85
C PRO A 418 26.43 26.58 -40.92
N LEU A 419 26.19 25.79 -41.97
CA LEU A 419 25.13 26.04 -42.95
C LEU A 419 24.50 24.70 -43.36
N GLY A 420 23.19 24.54 -43.11
CA GLY A 420 22.47 23.26 -43.14
C GLY A 420 22.62 22.40 -44.40
N ALA A 421 22.47 21.08 -44.22
CA ALA A 421 22.54 20.11 -45.31
C ALA A 421 21.20 20.00 -46.06
N ALA A 422 21.22 20.24 -47.37
CA ALA A 422 20.08 20.01 -48.25
C ALA A 422 19.85 18.49 -48.45
N ARG A 423 18.59 18.04 -48.28
CA ARG A 423 18.17 16.67 -48.60
C ARG A 423 17.14 16.71 -49.73
N GLY A 424 17.56 16.33 -50.94
CA GLY A 424 16.66 16.09 -52.07
C GLY A 424 16.00 14.72 -51.96
N HIS A 425 14.69 14.65 -52.18
CA HIS A 425 13.96 13.39 -52.35
C HIS A 425 14.00 12.95 -53.82
N ILE A 426 14.41 11.70 -54.07
CA ILE A 426 14.15 11.01 -55.33
C ILE A 426 13.00 10.04 -55.06
N ALA A 427 11.89 10.20 -55.80
CA ALA A 427 10.78 9.26 -55.81
C ALA A 427 11.09 8.15 -56.82
N ASN A 428 11.11 6.90 -56.37
CA ASN A 428 11.12 5.74 -57.27
C ASN A 428 9.69 5.28 -57.54
N THR A 429 9.41 5.18 -58.84
CA THR A 429 8.20 4.67 -59.48
C THR A 429 8.14 3.15 -59.41
#